data_AF-A0A1Y2LTI6-F1
#
_entry.id   AF-A0A1Y2LTI6-F1
#
_cell.length_a   1.000
_cell.length_b   1.000
_cell.length_c   1.000
_cell.angle_alpha   90.00
_cell.angle_beta   90.00
_cell.angle_gamma   90.00
#
_symmetry.space_group_name_H-M   'P 1'
#
loop_
_entity.id
_entity.type
_entity.pdbx_description
1 polymer ?
#
loop_
_entity_poly.entity_id
_entity_poly.type
_entity_poly.pdbx_seq_one_letter_code
_entity_poly.pdbx_strand_id
1 'polypeptide(L)'
;MYARYSEAVDPDSYRDDGLSNGIPLRVNREQHLEIQGTMRAQHDWNTFVSPIDGYDGGLGDRFHFVSVTIPNCLPERLEIISYANEFAFLYDDEMEQLDLKQFQEGRDAMLKVFSEDCSVATIPLEGIKNLSPQKQIQKQIFAKMKAIDAERAVVTLQSWMKFVDLASRTRMKPFETLDQYLPTRAIDADSGMGC
;
A
#
# COMPACT_ATOMS: atom_id res chain seq x y z
N MET A 1 6.82 25.85 -6.59
CA MET A 1 6.48 24.66 -7.40
C MET A 1 4.96 24.61 -7.49
N TYR A 2 4.38 24.74 -8.69
CA TYR A 2 2.92 24.86 -8.83
C TYR A 2 2.23 23.51 -8.56
N ALA A 3 1.38 23.47 -7.55
CA ALA A 3 0.57 22.31 -7.20
C ALA A 3 -0.59 22.17 -8.19
N ARG A 4 -0.32 21.49 -9.31
CA ARG A 4 -1.25 21.36 -10.45
C ARG A 4 -2.45 20.45 -10.14
N TYR A 5 -2.24 19.41 -9.35
CA TYR A 5 -3.23 18.35 -9.11
C TYR A 5 -3.88 18.42 -7.73
N SER A 6 -3.53 19.42 -6.92
CA SER A 6 -4.10 19.60 -5.58
C SER A 6 -4.51 21.04 -5.30
N GLU A 7 -5.36 21.19 -4.29
CA GLU A 7 -5.69 22.47 -3.67
C GLU A 7 -5.27 22.49 -2.20
N ALA A 8 -4.98 23.68 -1.68
CA ALA A 8 -4.75 23.85 -0.25
C ALA A 8 -6.10 23.88 0.46
N VAL A 9 -6.18 23.20 1.60
CA VAL A 9 -7.36 23.25 2.46
C VAL A 9 -7.24 24.46 3.37
N ASP A 10 -8.37 25.12 3.62
CA ASP A 10 -8.46 26.19 4.61
C ASP A 10 -8.08 25.65 6.02
N PRO A 11 -7.02 26.20 6.67
CA PRO A 11 -6.59 25.78 8.01
C PRO A 11 -7.69 25.85 9.07
N ASP A 12 -8.65 26.76 8.93
CA ASP A 12 -9.75 26.89 9.90
C ASP A 12 -10.81 25.78 9.74
N SER A 13 -10.72 25.00 8.67
CA SER A 13 -11.68 23.93 8.34
C SER A 13 -11.24 22.53 8.77
N TYR A 14 -10.06 22.38 9.38
CA TYR A 14 -9.57 21.12 9.93
C TYR A 14 -8.81 21.34 11.24
N ARG A 15 -8.61 20.26 12.01
CA ARG A 15 -7.81 20.28 13.22
C ARG A 15 -6.48 19.61 12.95
N ASP A 16 -5.39 20.24 13.37
CA ASP A 16 -4.05 19.67 13.29
C ASP A 16 -3.45 19.34 14.66
N ASP A 17 -4.11 19.76 15.74
CA ASP A 17 -3.72 19.59 17.14
C ASP A 17 -2.24 19.93 17.44
N GLY A 18 -1.64 20.82 16.64
CA GLY A 18 -0.21 21.18 16.73
C GLY A 18 0.76 20.13 16.18
N LEU A 19 0.28 19.07 15.52
CA LEU A 19 1.08 17.96 14.99
C LEU A 19 1.54 18.18 13.54
N SER A 20 0.98 19.17 12.84
CA SER A 20 1.33 19.46 11.43
C SER A 20 2.66 20.20 11.26
N ASN A 21 3.18 20.81 12.32
CA ASN A 21 4.36 21.68 12.30
C ASN A 21 4.30 22.76 11.18
N GLY A 22 3.12 23.32 10.93
CA GLY A 22 2.92 24.36 9.92
C GLY A 22 2.93 23.87 8.47
N ILE A 23 2.92 22.56 8.24
CA ILE A 23 2.79 21.97 6.90
C ILE A 23 1.32 22.10 6.46
N PRO A 24 1.01 22.80 5.36
CA PRO A 24 -0.36 22.98 4.92
C PRO A 24 -0.95 21.67 4.39
N LEU A 25 -2.19 21.38 4.77
CA LEU A 25 -2.95 20.28 4.19
C LEU A 25 -3.30 20.60 2.74
N ARG A 26 -3.04 19.64 1.86
CA ARG A 26 -3.48 19.70 0.46
C ARG A 26 -4.27 18.45 0.13
N VAL A 27 -5.23 18.60 -0.78
CA VAL A 27 -6.10 17.51 -1.22
C VAL A 27 -6.02 17.41 -2.74
N ASN A 28 -5.89 16.20 -3.26
CA ASN A 28 -5.94 15.93 -4.70
C ASN A 28 -7.31 16.36 -5.28
N ARG A 29 -7.33 16.99 -6.45
CA ARG A 29 -8.57 17.44 -7.10
C ARG A 29 -9.45 16.28 -7.59
N GLU A 30 -8.83 15.14 -7.87
CA GLU A 30 -9.48 13.97 -8.48
C GLU A 30 -9.75 12.86 -7.46
N GLN A 31 -10.16 13.20 -6.22
CA GLN A 31 -10.41 12.24 -5.14
C GLN A 31 -11.36 11.09 -5.53
N HIS A 32 -12.23 11.32 -6.51
CA HIS A 32 -13.12 10.29 -7.04
C HIS A 32 -12.37 9.07 -7.60
N LEU A 33 -11.14 9.23 -8.10
CA LEU A 33 -10.29 8.14 -8.57
C LEU A 33 -9.75 7.28 -7.42
N GLU A 34 -9.46 7.90 -6.27
CA GLU A 34 -9.12 7.15 -5.06
C GLU A 34 -10.30 6.32 -4.58
N ILE A 35 -11.49 6.93 -4.48
CA ILE A 35 -12.71 6.21 -4.11
C ILE A 35 -12.92 5.00 -5.02
N GLN A 36 -12.78 5.18 -6.34
CA GLN A 36 -12.91 4.07 -7.30
C GLN A 36 -11.87 2.97 -7.08
N GLY A 37 -10.60 3.34 -6.90
CA GLY A 37 -9.50 2.39 -6.69
C GLY A 37 -9.69 1.59 -5.40
N THR A 38 -9.99 2.27 -4.31
CA THR A 38 -10.23 1.67 -2.99
C THR A 38 -11.45 0.75 -2.99
N MET A 39 -12.60 1.23 -3.48
CA MET A 39 -13.82 0.40 -3.53
C MET A 39 -13.62 -0.86 -4.38
N ARG A 40 -12.87 -0.77 -5.48
CA ARG A 40 -12.54 -1.94 -6.29
C ARG A 40 -11.62 -2.90 -5.54
N ALA A 41 -10.63 -2.41 -4.79
CA ALA A 41 -9.75 -3.27 -3.99
C ALA A 41 -10.54 -4.03 -2.91
N GLN A 42 -11.44 -3.34 -2.20
CA GLN A 42 -12.33 -3.96 -1.23
C GLN A 42 -13.26 -5.00 -1.87
N HIS A 43 -13.80 -4.71 -3.07
CA HIS A 43 -14.62 -5.67 -3.82
C HIS A 43 -13.85 -6.92 -4.24
N ASP A 44 -12.65 -6.75 -4.81
CA ASP A 44 -11.81 -7.86 -5.24
C ASP A 44 -11.36 -8.70 -4.03
N TRP A 45 -11.05 -8.05 -2.90
CA TRP A 45 -10.75 -8.75 -1.65
C TRP A 45 -11.94 -9.59 -1.16
N ASN A 46 -13.14 -8.99 -1.08
CA ASN A 46 -14.38 -9.67 -0.74
C ASN A 46 -14.67 -10.89 -1.62
N THR A 47 -14.35 -10.77 -2.90
CA THR A 47 -14.67 -11.80 -3.91
C THR A 47 -13.68 -12.95 -3.86
N PHE A 48 -12.39 -12.66 -3.70
CA PHE A 48 -11.34 -13.65 -3.92
C PHE A 48 -10.64 -14.09 -2.63
N VAL A 49 -10.57 -13.24 -1.61
CA VAL A 49 -9.78 -13.47 -0.39
C VAL A 49 -10.67 -13.85 0.78
N SER A 50 -11.41 -12.89 1.33
CA SER A 50 -12.26 -13.08 2.49
C SER A 50 -13.31 -11.98 2.59
N PRO A 51 -14.48 -12.26 3.20
CA PRO A 51 -15.49 -11.24 3.44
C PRO A 51 -14.99 -10.13 4.38
N ILE A 52 -15.28 -8.88 4.02
CA ILE A 52 -15.08 -7.66 4.81
C ILE A 52 -16.40 -6.89 4.83
N ASP A 53 -16.74 -6.30 5.97
CA ASP A 53 -17.96 -5.51 6.17
C ASP A 53 -17.59 -4.15 6.76
N GLY A 54 -18.05 -3.06 6.11
CA GLY A 54 -17.77 -1.69 6.53
C GLY A 54 -16.29 -1.37 6.74
N TYR A 55 -15.43 -1.74 5.78
CA TYR A 55 -13.99 -1.53 5.90
C TYR A 55 -13.58 -0.08 5.67
N ASP A 56 -13.09 0.58 6.73
CA ASP A 56 -12.64 1.98 6.72
C ASP A 56 -11.10 2.07 6.62
N GLY A 57 -10.53 1.59 5.52
CA GLY A 57 -9.10 1.68 5.23
C GLY A 57 -8.69 3.08 4.76
N GLY A 58 -8.63 3.29 3.45
CA GLY A 58 -8.22 4.56 2.84
C GLY A 58 -9.34 5.60 2.69
N LEU A 59 -10.60 5.22 2.89
CA LEU A 59 -11.74 6.13 2.75
C LEU A 59 -12.02 6.87 4.05
N GLY A 60 -12.25 8.18 3.94
CA GLY A 60 -12.84 8.99 5.00
C GLY A 60 -14.00 9.82 4.47
N ASP A 61 -14.73 10.49 5.36
CA ASP A 61 -15.89 11.31 4.99
C ASP A 61 -15.54 12.50 4.09
N ARG A 62 -14.39 13.13 4.35
CA ARG A 62 -13.92 14.35 3.66
C ARG A 62 -12.52 14.23 3.09
N PHE A 63 -11.66 13.46 3.74
CA PHE A 63 -10.26 13.32 3.38
C PHE A 63 -9.94 11.85 3.20
N HIS A 64 -9.69 11.45 1.96
CA HIS A 64 -9.21 10.10 1.63
C HIS A 64 -7.69 10.05 1.72
N PHE A 65 -7.16 8.93 2.19
CA PHE A 65 -5.78 8.79 2.63
C PHE A 65 -4.76 9.19 1.55
N VAL A 66 -4.85 8.63 0.35
CA VAL A 66 -3.91 8.90 -0.76
C VAL A 66 -4.06 10.34 -1.26
N SER A 67 -5.27 10.86 -1.30
CA SER A 67 -5.58 12.21 -1.77
C SER A 67 -4.96 13.29 -0.89
N VAL A 68 -4.71 13.02 0.40
CA VAL A 68 -4.07 13.98 1.30
C VAL A 68 -2.60 13.69 1.59
N THR A 69 -2.17 12.44 1.49
CA THR A 69 -0.75 12.06 1.69
C THR A 69 0.09 12.23 0.43
N ILE A 70 -0.49 12.00 -0.74
CA ILE A 70 0.15 12.18 -2.06
C ILE A 70 -0.73 13.11 -2.92
N PRO A 71 -0.96 14.36 -2.49
CA PRO A 71 -1.98 15.22 -3.08
C PRO A 71 -1.67 15.63 -4.53
N ASN A 72 -0.40 15.54 -4.96
CA ASN A 72 -0.01 15.81 -6.34
C ASN A 72 0.18 14.55 -7.19
N CYS A 73 -0.39 13.41 -6.77
CA CYS A 73 -0.40 12.19 -7.58
C CYS A 73 -1.03 12.47 -8.95
N LEU A 74 -0.42 11.92 -10.00
CA LEU A 74 -0.91 12.06 -11.37
C LEU A 74 -2.28 11.38 -11.49
N PRO A 75 -3.29 12.03 -12.10
CA PRO A 75 -4.63 11.47 -12.22
C PRO A 75 -4.64 10.05 -12.80
N GLU A 76 -3.87 9.81 -13.86
CA GLU A 76 -3.77 8.49 -14.51
C GLU A 76 -3.12 7.40 -13.65
N ARG A 77 -2.51 7.76 -12.51
CA ARG A 77 -1.93 6.83 -11.54
C ARG A 77 -2.73 6.72 -10.24
N LEU A 78 -3.57 7.71 -9.94
CA LEU A 78 -4.23 7.84 -8.63
C LEU A 78 -5.10 6.63 -8.30
N GLU A 79 -5.87 6.12 -9.26
CA GLU A 79 -6.74 4.96 -9.05
C GLU A 79 -5.94 3.69 -8.69
N ILE A 80 -4.86 3.37 -9.43
CA ILE A 80 -4.08 2.15 -9.17
C ILE A 80 -3.24 2.26 -7.89
N ILE A 81 -2.77 3.46 -7.54
CA ILE A 81 -2.07 3.71 -6.27
C ILE A 81 -3.04 3.54 -5.10
N SER A 82 -4.26 4.06 -5.21
CA SER A 82 -5.29 3.92 -4.18
C SER A 82 -5.73 2.47 -4.01
N TYR A 83 -5.91 1.75 -5.11
CA TYR A 83 -6.16 0.31 -5.09
C TYR A 83 -5.03 -0.45 -4.36
N ALA A 84 -3.77 -0.14 -4.67
CA ALA A 84 -2.62 -0.81 -4.05
C ALA A 84 -2.50 -0.46 -2.55
N ASN A 85 -2.78 0.79 -2.17
CA ASN A 85 -2.80 1.24 -0.79
C ASN A 85 -3.88 0.51 0.02
N GLU A 86 -5.09 0.41 -0.52
CA GLU A 86 -6.18 -0.30 0.16
C GLU A 86 -5.87 -1.79 0.33
N PHE A 87 -5.30 -2.42 -0.71
CA PHE A 87 -4.82 -3.79 -0.61
C PHE A 87 -3.76 -3.94 0.50
N ALA A 88 -2.87 -2.96 0.67
CA ALA A 88 -1.86 -2.99 1.72
C ALA A 88 -2.48 -2.91 3.12
N PHE A 89 -3.50 -2.07 3.34
CA PHE A 89 -4.22 -2.02 4.62
C PHE A 89 -4.92 -3.35 4.93
N LEU A 90 -5.66 -3.91 3.97
CA LEU A 90 -6.34 -5.20 4.13
C LEU A 90 -5.36 -6.34 4.43
N TYR A 91 -4.21 -6.34 3.75
CA TYR A 91 -3.17 -7.34 3.97
C TYR A 91 -2.49 -7.18 5.33
N ASP A 92 -2.23 -5.96 5.80
CA ASP A 92 -1.64 -5.71 7.13
C ASP A 92 -2.58 -6.20 8.25
N ASP A 93 -3.87 -5.88 8.15
CA ASP A 93 -4.88 -6.36 9.11
C ASP A 93 -4.98 -7.89 9.14
N GLU A 94 -4.93 -8.55 7.98
CA GLU A 94 -4.89 -10.02 7.89
C GLU A 94 -3.61 -10.57 8.57
N MET A 95 -2.45 -9.94 8.34
CA MET A 95 -1.18 -10.35 8.94
C MET A 95 -1.13 -10.11 10.45
N GLU A 96 -1.79 -9.08 10.99
CA GLU A 96 -1.92 -8.85 12.43
C GLU A 96 -2.77 -9.93 13.12
N GLN A 97 -3.81 -10.42 12.44
CA GLN A 97 -4.71 -11.45 12.98
C GLN A 97 -4.10 -12.86 12.96
N LEU A 98 -3.12 -13.11 12.10
CA LEU A 98 -2.39 -14.37 12.04
C LEU A 98 -1.39 -14.43 13.19
N ASP A 99 -1.42 -15.49 14.02
CA ASP A 99 -0.45 -15.69 15.10
C ASP A 99 0.96 -15.85 14.50
N LEU A 100 1.68 -14.72 14.42
CA LEU A 100 2.98 -14.56 13.75
C LEU A 100 4.08 -15.50 14.30
N LYS A 101 3.83 -16.20 15.40
CA LYS A 101 4.72 -17.26 15.92
C LYS A 101 4.85 -18.46 14.97
N GLN A 102 3.93 -18.66 14.02
CA GLN A 102 3.96 -19.78 13.08
C GLN A 102 4.11 -19.36 11.61
N PHE A 103 4.17 -18.06 11.30
CA PHE A 103 4.12 -17.56 9.92
C PHE A 103 5.49 -17.62 9.21
N GLN A 104 5.99 -18.84 8.94
CA GLN A 104 7.14 -19.05 8.05
C GLN A 104 6.73 -19.14 6.56
N GLU A 105 5.47 -19.46 6.27
CA GLU A 105 5.01 -19.82 4.91
C GLU A 105 4.74 -18.61 3.99
N GLY A 106 4.39 -17.44 4.53
CA GLY A 106 4.21 -16.21 3.73
C GLY A 106 5.52 -15.64 3.17
N ARG A 107 6.63 -15.88 3.88
CA ARG A 107 7.98 -15.35 3.62
C ARG A 107 8.58 -15.85 2.30
N ASP A 108 8.71 -17.15 2.13
CA ASP A 108 9.37 -17.76 0.96
C ASP A 108 8.51 -17.65 -0.30
N ALA A 109 7.20 -17.52 -0.12
CA ALA A 109 6.23 -17.65 -1.19
C ALA A 109 5.87 -16.30 -1.85
N MET A 110 6.02 -15.16 -1.16
CA MET A 110 6.00 -13.82 -1.80
C MET A 110 7.32 -13.54 -2.49
N LEU A 111 8.45 -13.82 -1.83
CA LEU A 111 9.77 -13.72 -2.45
C LEU A 111 9.84 -14.58 -3.71
N LYS A 112 9.37 -15.82 -3.74
CA LYS A 112 9.37 -16.64 -4.97
C LYS A 112 8.58 -16.07 -6.15
N VAL A 113 7.43 -15.43 -5.91
CA VAL A 113 6.60 -14.86 -7.01
C VAL A 113 7.32 -13.69 -7.71
N PHE A 114 8.27 -13.04 -7.03
CA PHE A 114 8.93 -11.83 -7.51
C PHE A 114 10.47 -11.94 -7.56
N SER A 115 11.08 -12.97 -6.97
CA SER A 115 12.51 -13.30 -6.98
C SER A 115 12.87 -14.23 -8.13
N GLU A 116 11.91 -14.97 -8.67
CA GLU A 116 12.04 -15.52 -10.02
C GLU A 116 11.96 -14.31 -10.97
N ASP A 117 13.14 -13.79 -11.32
CA ASP A 117 13.46 -12.80 -12.36
C ASP A 117 12.93 -11.36 -12.21
N CYS A 118 13.50 -10.62 -11.24
CA CYS A 118 13.63 -9.15 -11.32
C CYS A 118 14.72 -8.70 -12.33
N SER A 119 14.97 -9.50 -13.37
CA SER A 119 15.79 -9.11 -14.51
C SER A 119 14.86 -8.71 -15.65
N VAL A 120 15.23 -7.62 -16.33
CA VAL A 120 14.47 -7.01 -17.43
C VAL A 120 14.50 -7.92 -18.66
N ALA A 121 13.80 -9.06 -18.62
CA ALA A 121 13.49 -9.89 -19.78
C ALA A 121 12.48 -10.98 -19.38
N THR A 122 11.23 -10.80 -19.83
CA THR A 122 10.36 -11.91 -20.25
C THR A 122 10.18 -13.07 -19.25
N ILE A 123 9.28 -12.93 -18.28
CA ILE A 123 8.70 -14.10 -17.60
C ILE A 123 7.30 -14.35 -18.15
N PRO A 124 7.01 -15.52 -18.72
CA PRO A 124 5.66 -15.97 -18.93
C PRO A 124 5.06 -16.33 -17.57
N LEU A 125 4.17 -15.47 -17.07
CA LEU A 125 3.34 -15.66 -15.87
C LEU A 125 2.36 -16.85 -15.98
N GLU A 126 2.58 -17.76 -16.92
CA GLU A 126 1.75 -18.89 -17.36
C GLU A 126 2.12 -20.20 -16.65
N GLY A 127 3.20 -20.21 -15.84
CA GLY A 127 3.72 -21.42 -15.20
C GLY A 127 3.28 -21.71 -13.75
N ILE A 128 2.85 -20.69 -12.97
CA ILE A 128 2.53 -20.89 -11.55
C ILE A 128 1.07 -21.35 -11.41
N LYS A 129 0.86 -22.67 -11.33
CA LYS A 129 -0.42 -23.26 -10.95
C LYS A 129 -0.65 -23.06 -9.44
N ASN A 130 -1.81 -22.51 -9.07
CA ASN A 130 -2.28 -22.29 -7.68
C ASN A 130 -1.62 -21.12 -6.90
N LEU A 131 -1.64 -19.90 -7.45
CA LEU A 131 -1.37 -18.70 -6.65
C LEU A 131 -2.52 -18.46 -5.65
N SER A 132 -2.19 -18.10 -4.40
CA SER A 132 -3.20 -17.64 -3.45
C SER A 132 -3.95 -16.41 -4.00
N PRO A 133 -5.20 -16.19 -3.61
CA PRO A 133 -5.99 -15.06 -4.10
C PRO A 133 -5.29 -13.70 -3.95
N GLN A 134 -4.66 -13.45 -2.80
CA GLN A 134 -3.87 -12.23 -2.55
C GLN A 134 -2.77 -12.04 -3.60
N LYS A 135 -2.06 -13.12 -3.95
CA LYS A 135 -0.99 -13.08 -4.96
C LYS A 135 -1.51 -12.81 -6.37
N GLN A 136 -2.71 -13.29 -6.68
CA GLN A 136 -3.35 -12.98 -7.96
C GLN A 136 -3.68 -11.48 -8.04
N ILE A 137 -4.18 -10.89 -6.95
CA ILE A 137 -4.42 -9.45 -6.87
C ILE A 137 -3.10 -8.67 -7.00
N GLN A 138 -2.04 -9.04 -6.28
CA GLN A 138 -0.72 -8.39 -6.39
C GLN A 138 -0.14 -8.44 -7.81
N LYS A 139 -0.26 -9.59 -8.48
CA LYS A 139 0.14 -9.75 -9.89
C LYS A 139 -0.63 -8.78 -10.80
N GLN A 140 -1.93 -8.60 -10.58
CA GLN A 140 -2.74 -7.66 -11.34
C GLN A 140 -2.36 -6.20 -11.08
N ILE A 141 -2.07 -5.85 -9.81
CA ILE A 141 -1.56 -4.51 -9.44
C ILE A 141 -0.30 -4.20 -10.23
N PHE A 142 0.69 -5.10 -10.18
CA PHE A 142 1.96 -4.90 -10.87
C PHE A 142 1.80 -4.82 -12.39
N ALA A 143 0.94 -5.67 -12.98
CA ALA A 143 0.67 -5.62 -14.41
C ALA A 143 0.07 -4.26 -14.84
N LYS A 144 -0.86 -3.71 -14.05
CA LYS A 144 -1.45 -2.39 -14.32
C LYS A 144 -0.43 -1.27 -14.14
N MET A 145 0.36 -1.28 -13.07
CA MET A 145 1.43 -0.29 -12.86
C MET A 145 2.44 -0.31 -14.01
N LYS A 146 2.87 -1.51 -14.43
CA LYS A 146 3.83 -1.68 -15.52
C LYS A 146 3.29 -1.20 -16.87
N ALA A 147 1.99 -1.34 -17.11
CA ALA A 147 1.35 -0.83 -18.32
C ALA A 147 1.32 0.72 -18.37
N ILE A 148 1.33 1.39 -17.22
CA ILE A 148 1.39 2.85 -17.12
C ILE A 148 2.83 3.35 -17.19
N ASP A 149 3.72 2.78 -16.36
CA ASP A 149 5.12 3.17 -16.25
C ASP A 149 5.96 1.97 -15.79
N ALA A 150 6.56 1.28 -16.75
CA ALA A 150 7.29 0.04 -16.50
C ALA A 150 8.51 0.23 -15.59
N GLU A 151 9.23 1.35 -15.75
CA GLU A 151 10.43 1.62 -14.96
C GLU A 151 10.06 1.87 -13.50
N ARG A 152 9.10 2.76 -13.25
CA ARG A 152 8.65 3.06 -11.89
C ARG A 152 7.96 1.87 -11.23
N ALA A 153 7.20 1.08 -11.99
CA ALA A 153 6.57 -0.12 -11.46
C ALA A 153 7.59 -1.13 -10.90
N VAL A 154 8.73 -1.32 -11.58
CA VAL A 154 9.80 -2.21 -11.11
C VAL A 154 10.40 -1.68 -9.81
N VAL A 155 10.68 -0.38 -9.73
CA VAL A 155 11.21 0.25 -8.51
C VAL A 155 10.22 0.09 -7.35
N THR A 156 8.94 0.39 -7.56
CA THR A 156 7.89 0.25 -6.54
C THR A 156 7.79 -1.19 -6.05
N LEU A 157 7.83 -2.17 -6.94
CA LEU A 157 7.78 -3.59 -6.56
C LEU A 157 9.01 -3.99 -5.73
N GLN A 158 10.21 -3.53 -6.11
CA GLN A 158 11.43 -3.79 -5.35
C GLN A 158 11.36 -3.20 -3.94
N SER A 159 10.87 -1.97 -3.79
CA SER A 159 10.66 -1.33 -2.49
C SER A 159 9.64 -2.09 -1.65
N TRP A 160 8.51 -2.49 -2.22
CA TRP A 160 7.48 -3.26 -1.52
C TRP A 160 8.00 -4.62 -1.05
N MET A 161 8.74 -5.36 -1.89
CA MET A 161 9.36 -6.64 -1.49
C MET A 161 10.31 -6.46 -0.30
N LYS A 162 11.16 -5.43 -0.36
CA LYS A 162 12.11 -5.14 0.71
C LYS A 162 11.38 -4.78 2.00
N PHE A 163 10.31 -4.00 1.91
CA PHE A 163 9.48 -3.66 3.05
C PHE A 163 8.87 -4.90 3.70
N VAL A 164 8.22 -5.79 2.93
CA VAL A 164 7.61 -7.01 3.51
C VAL A 164 8.64 -7.91 4.17
N ASP A 165 9.83 -8.07 3.57
CA ASP A 165 10.92 -8.84 4.21
C ASP A 165 11.35 -8.21 5.55
N LEU A 166 11.46 -6.88 5.62
CA LEU A 166 11.84 -6.19 6.84
C LEU A 166 10.73 -6.25 7.89
N ALA A 167 9.48 -5.94 7.53
CA ALA A 167 8.30 -5.95 8.40
C ALA A 167 8.01 -7.35 8.98
N SER A 168 8.26 -8.43 8.22
CA SER A 168 8.12 -9.79 8.77
C SER A 168 9.04 -10.09 9.96
N ARG A 169 10.11 -9.30 10.15
CA ARG A 169 11.13 -9.49 11.19
C ARG A 169 10.93 -8.56 12.39
N THR A 170 10.06 -7.56 12.28
CA THR A 170 9.88 -6.51 13.32
C THR A 170 9.03 -6.97 14.50
N ARG A 171 8.12 -7.95 14.29
CA ARG A 171 7.10 -8.34 15.27
C ARG A 171 7.48 -9.53 16.18
N MET A 172 8.77 -9.87 16.29
CA MET A 172 9.20 -11.13 16.93
C MET A 172 9.31 -11.09 18.47
N LYS A 173 9.45 -9.92 19.10
CA LYS A 173 9.63 -9.78 20.56
C LYS A 173 9.03 -8.49 21.11
N PRO A 174 8.53 -8.48 22.36
CA PRO A 174 8.10 -7.26 23.02
C PRO A 174 9.28 -6.30 23.24
N PHE A 175 9.00 -4.99 23.19
CA PHE A 175 9.98 -3.93 23.47
C PHE A 175 9.81 -3.42 24.89
N GLU A 176 10.92 -3.09 25.55
CA GLU A 176 10.90 -2.58 26.93
C GLU A 176 11.00 -1.05 26.97
N THR A 177 11.46 -0.42 25.88
CA THR A 177 11.69 1.03 25.80
C THR A 177 11.30 1.59 24.44
N LEU A 178 11.00 2.89 24.38
CA LEU A 178 10.73 3.59 23.12
C LEU A 178 11.93 3.57 22.16
N ASP A 179 13.15 3.67 22.68
CA ASP A 179 14.38 3.64 21.86
C ASP A 179 14.55 2.30 21.12
N GLN A 180 14.08 1.21 21.72
CA GLN A 180 14.05 -0.10 21.05
C GLN A 180 12.87 -0.21 20.06
N TYR A 181 11.73 0.38 20.40
CA TYR A 181 10.51 0.30 19.60
C TYR A 181 10.57 1.15 18.33
N LEU A 182 10.99 2.41 18.42
CA LEU A 182 10.88 3.40 17.34
C LEU A 182 11.59 3.00 16.05
N PRO A 183 12.84 2.49 16.05
CA PRO A 183 13.50 2.04 14.82
C PRO A 183 12.75 0.89 14.14
N THR A 184 12.17 0.01 14.93
CA THR A 184 11.40 -1.14 14.44
C THR A 184 10.03 -0.72 13.93
N ARG A 185 9.34 0.19 14.63
CA ARG A 185 8.05 0.74 14.20
C ARG A 185 8.18 1.60 12.95
N ALA A 186 9.28 2.32 12.77
CA ALA A 186 9.52 3.09 11.55
C ALA A 186 9.55 2.21 10.28
N ILE A 187 10.06 0.99 10.40
CA ILE A 187 10.03 0.00 9.32
C ILE A 187 8.62 -0.57 9.17
N ASP A 188 8.00 -0.98 10.28
CA ASP A 188 6.69 -1.65 10.28
C ASP A 188 5.51 -0.75 9.88
N ALA A 189 5.61 0.56 10.12
CA ALA A 189 4.61 1.56 9.74
C ALA A 189 4.79 2.10 8.32
N ASP A 190 5.94 1.88 7.70
CA ASP A 190 6.14 2.21 6.29
C ASP A 190 5.27 1.27 5.46
N SER A 191 4.71 1.73 4.34
CA SER A 191 4.03 0.83 3.39
C SER A 191 4.99 0.32 2.31
N GLY A 192 6.25 0.74 2.34
CA GLY A 192 7.24 0.46 1.29
C GLY A 192 6.93 1.13 -0.04
N MET A 193 5.90 1.99 -0.09
CA MET A 193 5.45 2.72 -1.28
C MET A 193 5.91 4.19 -1.28
N GLY A 194 6.74 4.58 -0.30
CA GLY A 194 7.47 5.85 -0.33
C GLY A 194 8.39 5.91 -1.54
N CYS A 195 8.08 6.84 -2.45
CA CYS A 195 8.76 7.05 -3.73
C CYS A 195 10.23 7.43 -3.62
#